data_AF-A0A7Y2UWZ4-F1
#
_entry.id   AF-A0A7Y2UWZ4-F1
#
_cell.length_a   1.000
_cell.length_b   1.000
_cell.length_c   1.000
_cell.angle_alpha   90.00
_cell.angle_beta   90.00
_cell.angle_gamma   90.00
#
_symmetry.space_group_name_H-M   'P 1'
#
loop_
_entity.id
_entity.type
_entity.pdbx_description
1 polymer ?
#
loop_
_entity_poly.entity_id
_entity_poly.type
_entity_poly.pdbx_seq_one_letter_code
_entity_poly.pdbx_strand_id
1 'polypeptide(L)' 'KLTRWTEEYQEFLYEETLKMLTSIPQLQGMSPWILVDFRSPRRVLPGIQDGWNRKGLISEEGKRKKAFYTLQKYYQSKD' A
#
# COMPACT_ATOMS: atom_id res chain seq x y z
N LYS A 1 6.45 13.31 6.85
CA LYS A 1 5.59 12.73 5.79
C LYS A 1 4.11 12.97 6.16
N LEU A 2 3.58 14.17 5.90
CA LEU A 2 2.25 14.61 6.37
C LEU A 2 1.19 14.67 5.27
N THR A 3 1.63 14.78 4.00
CA THR A 3 0.74 14.87 2.84
C THR A 3 0.17 13.50 2.49
N ARG A 4 -1.15 13.33 2.65
CA ARG A 4 -1.84 12.10 2.24
C ARG A 4 -1.92 12.03 0.71
N TRP A 5 -2.12 10.82 0.18
CA TRP A 5 -2.27 10.51 -1.25
C TRP A 5 -1.02 10.67 -2.12
N THR A 6 0.17 10.83 -1.51
CA THR A 6 1.44 10.72 -2.24
C THR A 6 2.03 9.31 -2.11
N GLU A 7 2.91 8.93 -3.04
CA GLU A 7 3.60 7.64 -2.97
C GLU A 7 4.53 7.55 -1.76
N GLU A 8 5.18 8.66 -1.37
CA GLU A 8 6.05 8.74 -0.19
C GLU A 8 5.29 8.49 1.10
N TYR A 9 4.02 8.92 1.15
CA TYR A 9 3.16 8.64 2.30
C TYR A 9 2.76 7.17 2.36
N GLN A 10 2.39 6.56 1.22
CA GLN A 10 2.07 5.13 1.19
C GLN A 10 3.29 4.28 1.53
N GLU A 11 4.47 4.61 0.99
CA GLU A 11 5.75 3.97 1.31
C GLU A 11 6.03 4.00 2.82
N PHE A 12 5.93 5.18 3.43
CA PHE A 12 6.09 5.34 4.87
C PHE A 12 5.10 4.56 5.71
N LEU A 13 3.83 4.59 5.29
CA LEU A 13 2.81 3.83 5.98
C LEU A 13 3.17 2.33 5.98
N TYR A 14 3.69 1.81 4.88
CA TYR A 14 4.19 0.43 4.80
C TYR A 14 5.43 0.22 5.68
N GLU A 15 6.43 1.11 5.66
CA GLU A 15 7.61 1.03 6.53
C GLU A 15 7.22 0.89 8.01
N GLU A 16 6.33 1.76 8.50
CA GLU A 16 5.90 1.74 9.90
C GLU A 16 4.97 0.56 10.22
N THR A 17 4.06 0.22 9.30
CA THR A 17 3.15 -0.93 9.48
C THR A 17 3.94 -2.24 9.57
N LEU A 18 4.96 -2.42 8.73
CA LEU A 18 5.76 -3.65 8.74
C LEU A 18 6.65 -3.77 9.99
N LYS A 19 7.17 -2.66 10.52
CA LYS A 19 7.85 -2.64 11.83
C LYS A 19 6.93 -3.14 12.94
N MET A 20 5.71 -2.59 13.00
CA MET A 20 4.70 -3.01 13.97
C MET A 20 4.34 -4.50 13.80
N LEU A 21 4.02 -4.94 12.57
CA LEU A 21 3.65 -6.33 12.30
C LEU A 21 4.76 -7.32 12.67
N THR A 22 6.03 -6.95 12.47
CA THR A 22 7.18 -7.80 12.82
C THR A 22 7.34 -8.02 14.32
N SER A 23 6.79 -7.12 15.16
CA SER A 23 6.80 -7.28 16.61
C SER A 23 5.74 -8.25 17.15
N ILE A 24 4.83 -8.76 16.31
CA ILE A 24 3.75 -9.66 16.73
C ILE A 24 4.25 -11.11 16.68
N PRO A 25 4.49 -11.79 17.82
CA PRO A 25 5.13 -13.12 17.82
C PRO A 25 4.30 -14.21 17.15
N GLN A 26 2.96 -14.08 17.18
CA GLN A 26 2.04 -15.09 16.64
C GLN A 26 1.68 -14.84 15.16
N LEU A 27 2.21 -13.81 14.52
CA LEU A 27 1.88 -13.50 13.13
C LEU A 27 2.51 -14.55 12.19
N GLN A 28 1.69 -15.18 11.35
CA GLN A 28 2.13 -16.23 10.40
C GLN A 28 1.88 -15.87 8.93
N GLY A 29 1.22 -14.74 8.65
CA GLY A 29 0.92 -14.30 7.30
C GLY A 29 0.15 -12.99 7.27
N MET A 30 0.16 -12.32 6.12
CA MET A 30 -0.58 -11.07 5.91
C MET A 30 -1.04 -10.98 4.45
N SER A 31 -2.21 -10.38 4.23
CA SER A 31 -2.72 -10.05 2.90
C SER A 31 -3.07 -8.55 2.82
N PRO A 32 -2.08 -7.66 2.61
CA PRO A 32 -2.31 -6.22 2.58
C PRO A 32 -3.31 -5.82 1.50
N TRP A 33 -4.21 -4.91 1.83
CA TRP A 33 -5.20 -4.39 0.89
C TRP A 33 -4.61 -3.23 0.08
N ILE A 34 -4.41 -3.33 -1.23
CA ILE A 34 -4.71 -4.42 -2.17
C ILE A 34 -3.60 -4.43 -3.24
N LEU A 35 -3.56 -5.44 -4.10
CA LEU A 35 -2.57 -5.50 -5.18
C LEU A 35 -2.70 -4.34 -6.18
N VAL A 36 -3.90 -4.13 -6.75
CA VAL A 36 -4.15 -3.13 -7.82
C VAL A 36 -5.25 -2.16 -7.41
N ASP A 37 -5.13 -0.88 -7.79
CA ASP A 37 -6.22 0.08 -7.68
C ASP A 37 -7.48 -0.43 -8.43
N PHE A 38 -8.65 -0.24 -7.85
CA PHE A 38 -9.91 -0.75 -8.41
C PHE A 38 -11.06 0.26 -8.28
N ARG A 39 -12.10 0.12 -9.11
CA ARG A 39 -13.27 1.00 -9.11
C ARG A 39 -14.09 0.84 -7.83
N SER A 40 -14.48 1.96 -7.24
CA SER A 40 -15.36 1.99 -6.08
C SER A 40 -16.19 3.28 -6.08
N PRO A 41 -17.53 3.22 -6.03
CA PRO A 41 -18.40 4.39 -6.09
C PRO A 41 -18.28 5.28 -4.84
N ARG A 42 -17.62 4.80 -3.78
CA ARG A 42 -17.43 5.51 -2.51
C ARG A 42 -16.16 6.36 -2.48
N ARG A 43 -15.46 6.52 -3.61
CA ARG A 43 -14.16 7.20 -3.70
C ARG A 43 -14.30 8.46 -4.55
N VAL A 44 -14.71 9.54 -3.90
CA VAL A 44 -15.26 10.75 -4.54
C VAL A 44 -14.32 11.95 -4.52
N LEU A 45 -13.07 11.80 -4.05
CA LEU A 45 -12.10 12.90 -3.99
C LEU A 45 -11.62 13.28 -5.41
N PRO A 46 -11.95 14.48 -5.94
CA PRO A 46 -11.62 14.86 -7.31
C PRO A 46 -10.12 14.99 -7.55
N GLY A 47 -9.64 14.55 -8.71
CA GLY A 47 -8.24 14.64 -9.15
C GLY A 47 -7.28 13.67 -8.45
N ILE A 48 -7.78 12.88 -7.49
CA ILE A 48 -6.99 11.87 -6.76
C ILE A 48 -7.66 10.51 -6.86
N GLN A 49 -8.93 10.43 -6.44
CA GLN A 49 -9.66 9.17 -6.39
C GLN A 49 -10.47 8.95 -7.67
N ASP A 50 -11.31 9.89 -8.08
CA ASP A 50 -12.10 9.83 -9.32
C ASP A 50 -12.76 8.45 -9.57
N GLY A 51 -13.38 7.91 -8.51
CA GLY A 51 -14.03 6.59 -8.53
C GLY A 51 -13.10 5.40 -8.34
N TRP A 52 -11.83 5.60 -7.99
CA TRP A 52 -10.84 4.55 -7.72
C TRP A 52 -10.45 4.47 -6.24
N ASN A 53 -10.38 3.25 -5.72
CA ASN A 53 -9.73 2.99 -4.45
C ASN A 53 -8.21 2.95 -4.66
N ARG A 54 -7.54 4.04 -4.30
CA ARG A 54 -6.09 4.26 -4.49
C ARG A 54 -5.16 3.51 -3.53
N LYS A 55 -5.64 2.44 -2.88
CA LYS A 55 -4.85 1.65 -1.90
C LYS A 55 -3.95 0.60 -2.55
N GLY A 56 -4.08 0.38 -3.86
CA GLY A 56 -3.27 -0.57 -4.60
C GLY A 56 -1.78 -0.27 -4.44
N LEU A 57 -0.96 -1.32 -4.41
CA LEU A 57 0.48 -1.22 -4.60
C LEU A 57 0.85 -1.00 -6.07
N ILE A 58 -0.06 -1.35 -6.96
CA ILE A 58 0.00 -1.14 -8.41
C ILE A 58 -1.16 -0.22 -8.80
N SER A 59 -0.91 0.75 -9.66
CA SER A 59 -1.96 1.61 -10.23
C SER A 59 -2.88 0.82 -11.18
N GLU A 60 -4.01 1.42 -11.53
CA GLU A 60 -4.93 0.92 -12.56
C GLU A 60 -4.27 0.74 -13.93
N GLU A 61 -3.17 1.46 -14.19
CA GLU A 61 -2.37 1.38 -15.42
C GLU A 61 -1.23 0.35 -15.31
N GLY A 62 -1.12 -0.40 -14.20
CA GLY A 62 -0.06 -1.38 -14.00
C GLY A 62 1.27 -0.81 -13.46
N LYS A 63 1.32 0.47 -13.07
CA LYS A 63 2.54 1.09 -12.53
C LYS A 63 2.72 0.71 -11.06
N ARG A 64 3.87 0.13 -10.72
CA ARG A 64 4.23 -0.19 -9.32
C ARG A 64 4.58 1.09 -8.57
N LYS A 65 3.90 1.32 -7.45
CA LYS A 65 4.13 2.45 -6.53
C LYS A 65 5.31 2.16 -5.61
N LYS A 66 5.90 3.17 -4.98
CA LYS A 66 7.02 3.00 -4.02
C LYS A 66 6.77 1.92 -2.96
N ALA A 67 5.57 1.92 -2.36
CA ALA A 67 5.18 0.95 -1.34
C ALA A 67 5.22 -0.52 -1.83
N PHE A 68 5.09 -0.78 -3.14
CA PHE A 68 5.25 -2.12 -3.71
C PHE A 68 6.64 -2.67 -3.39
N TYR A 69 7.68 -1.86 -3.61
CA TYR A 69 9.06 -2.26 -3.39
C TYR A 69 9.39 -2.40 -1.91
N THR A 70 8.75 -1.60 -1.04
CA THR A 70 8.85 -1.77 0.41
C THR A 70 8.32 -3.13 0.85
N LEU A 71 7.12 -3.52 0.40
CA LEU A 71 6.55 -4.83 0.73
C LEU A 71 7.34 -5.98 0.09
N GLN A 72 7.79 -5.81 -1.16
CA GLN A 72 8.61 -6.80 -1.86
C GLN A 72 9.90 -7.11 -1.09
N LYS A 73 10.65 -6.07 -0.71
CA LYS A 73 11.89 -6.23 0.08
C LYS A 73 11.62 -6.93 1.41
N TYR A 74 10.50 -6.60 2.06
CA TYR A 74 10.09 -7.26 3.29
C TYR A 74 9.84 -8.76 3.08
N TYR A 75 9.04 -9.15 2.09
CA TYR A 75 8.79 -10.57 1.79
C TYR A 75 10.07 -11.32 1.44
N GLN A 76 10.95 -10.73 0.62
CA GLN A 76 12.25 -11.33 0.28
C GLN A 76 13.20 -11.52 1.47
N SER A 77 13.00 -10.78 2.57
CA SER A 77 13.79 -10.93 3.80
C SER A 77 13.26 -12.00 4.76
N LYS A 78 12.11 -12.60 4.45
CA LYS A 78 11.50 -13.68 5.24
C LYS A 78 11.73 -15.06 4.64
N ASP A 79 12.22 -15.10 3.41
CA ASP A 79 12.75 -16.29 2.74
C ASP A 79 14.25 -16.44 3.06
#